data_AF-A0A415RZK4-F1
#
_entry.id   AF-A0A415RZK4-F1
#
_cell.length_a   1.000
_cell.length_b   1.000
_cell.length_c   1.000
_cell.angle_alpha   90.00
_cell.angle_beta   90.00
_cell.angle_gamma   90.00
#
_symmetry.space_group_name_H-M   'P 1'
#
loop_
_entity.id
_entity.type
_entity.pdbx_description
1 polymer ?
#
loop_
_entity_poly.entity_id
_entity_poly.type
_entity_poly.pdbx_seq_one_letter_code
_entity_poly.pdbx_strand_id
1 'polypeptide(L)'
;MIEITETDALSRLAAYCSTAEHCRAEVTEKLQRWGISYDAIDRIINRLEQEKYIDEERFCRAFIHDKYRFAKWGKIKIGQALQLKKIPQRVFSPYLNEIDEDEYLTILNNLLMTKRKSVHAENEFELTNKLVRFALSRGFEMKDIRHCITLSDENDNLE
;
A
#
# COMPACT_ATOMS: atom_id res chain seq x y z
N MET A 1 -13.85 -8.27 33.35
CA MET A 1 -12.84 -7.91 32.31
C MET A 1 -11.92 -9.10 32.18
N ILE A 2 -11.75 -9.64 30.98
CA ILE A 2 -10.73 -10.68 30.78
C ILE A 2 -9.39 -9.96 30.80
N GLU A 3 -8.66 -10.13 31.88
CA GLU A 3 -7.31 -9.58 32.02
C GLU A 3 -6.40 -10.42 31.12
N ILE A 4 -6.09 -9.90 29.93
CA ILE A 4 -5.19 -10.57 29.00
C ILE A 4 -3.78 -10.44 29.58
N THR A 5 -3.16 -11.57 29.92
CA THR A 5 -1.79 -11.60 30.40
C THR A 5 -0.81 -11.27 29.27
N GLU A 6 0.41 -10.82 29.60
CA GLU A 6 1.45 -10.56 28.58
C GLU A 6 1.76 -11.80 27.74
N THR A 7 1.77 -12.98 28.36
CA THR A 7 2.01 -14.27 27.69
C THR A 7 0.90 -14.64 26.72
N ASP A 8 -0.36 -14.41 27.10
CA ASP A 8 -1.51 -14.63 26.21
C ASP A 8 -1.50 -13.65 25.03
N ALA A 9 -1.16 -12.38 25.29
CA ALA A 9 -1.04 -11.35 24.27
C ALA A 9 0.07 -11.70 23.26
N LEU A 10 1.24 -12.11 23.75
CA LEU A 10 2.37 -12.54 22.93
C LEU A 10 1.97 -13.72 22.04
N SER A 11 1.36 -14.77 22.61
CA SER A 11 0.95 -15.96 21.86
C SER A 11 -0.06 -15.64 20.76
N ARG A 12 -1.06 -14.79 21.08
CA ARG A 12 -2.07 -14.35 20.10
C ARG A 12 -1.45 -13.49 18.99
N LEU A 13 -0.50 -12.63 19.33
CA LEU A 13 0.18 -11.78 18.35
C LEU A 13 1.16 -12.55 17.49
N ALA A 14 1.87 -13.53 18.04
CA ALA A 14 2.72 -14.42 17.27
C ALA A 14 1.90 -15.16 16.21
N ALA A 15 0.74 -15.71 16.58
CA ALA A 15 -0.19 -16.32 15.63
C ALA A 15 -0.67 -15.31 14.57
N TYR A 16 -1.04 -14.10 14.99
CA TYR A 16 -1.47 -13.02 14.08
C TYR A 16 -0.37 -12.66 13.06
N CYS A 17 0.87 -12.42 13.52
CA CYS A 17 2.03 -12.09 12.69
C CYS A 17 2.55 -13.28 11.87
N SER A 18 2.16 -14.51 12.22
CA SER A 18 2.47 -15.70 11.41
C SER A 18 1.52 -15.85 10.22
N THR A 19 0.29 -15.33 10.32
CA THR A 19 -0.70 -15.42 9.23
C THR A 19 -0.55 -14.34 8.18
N ALA A 20 -0.09 -13.16 8.57
CA ALA A 20 0.11 -12.02 7.69
C ALA A 20 1.17 -11.08 8.25
N GLU A 21 1.79 -10.31 7.37
CA GLU A 21 2.75 -9.30 7.77
C GLU A 21 2.08 -8.13 8.47
N HIS A 22 2.63 -7.75 9.63
CA HIS A 22 2.16 -6.63 10.42
C HIS A 22 3.32 -5.73 10.82
N CYS A 23 3.07 -4.41 10.82
CA CYS A 23 4.03 -3.45 11.31
C CYS A 23 3.84 -3.15 12.80
N ARG A 24 4.85 -2.55 13.41
CA ARG A 24 4.83 -2.10 14.82
C ARG A 24 3.55 -1.33 15.15
N ALA A 25 3.18 -0.36 14.32
CA ALA A 25 2.01 0.49 14.58
C ALA A 25 0.68 -0.29 14.65
N GLU A 26 0.48 -1.29 13.78
CA GLU A 26 -0.73 -2.14 13.80
C GLU A 26 -0.81 -2.99 15.07
N VAL A 27 0.33 -3.56 15.47
CA VAL A 27 0.42 -4.39 16.67
C VAL A 27 0.23 -3.55 17.93
N THR A 28 0.84 -2.36 17.99
CA THR A 28 0.62 -1.38 19.06
C THR A 28 -0.86 -1.03 19.21
N GLU A 29 -1.52 -0.65 18.12
CA GLU A 29 -2.93 -0.28 18.15
C GLU A 29 -3.81 -1.45 18.63
N LYS A 30 -3.49 -2.69 18.21
CA LYS A 30 -4.20 -3.88 18.65
C LYS A 30 -4.04 -4.13 20.16
N LEU A 31 -2.83 -4.00 20.69
CA LEU A 31 -2.55 -4.16 22.12
C LEU A 31 -3.22 -3.06 22.97
N GLN A 32 -3.26 -1.82 22.48
CA GLN A 32 -3.97 -0.73 23.13
C GLN A 32 -5.47 -1.01 23.24
N ARG A 33 -6.08 -1.54 22.17
CA ARG A 33 -7.49 -1.97 22.20
C ARG A 33 -7.77 -3.11 23.16
N TRP A 34 -6.76 -3.91 23.51
CA TRP A 34 -6.83 -4.95 24.53
C TRP A 34 -6.66 -4.41 25.96
N GLY A 35 -6.37 -3.11 26.12
CA GLY A 35 -6.19 -2.48 27.42
C GLY A 35 -4.84 -2.76 28.08
N ILE A 36 -3.84 -3.19 27.31
CA ILE A 36 -2.49 -3.47 27.82
C ILE A 36 -1.74 -2.16 28.05
N SER A 37 -0.98 -2.07 29.15
CA SER A 37 -0.20 -0.88 29.51
C SER A 37 0.92 -0.62 28.50
N TYR A 38 1.27 0.65 28.28
CA TYR A 38 2.31 1.04 27.33
C TYR A 38 3.66 0.34 27.58
N ASP A 39 4.06 0.19 28.86
CA ASP A 39 5.30 -0.50 29.21
C ASP A 39 5.30 -1.98 28.79
N ALA A 40 4.14 -2.66 28.93
CA ALA A 40 3.98 -4.04 28.50
C ALA A 40 3.92 -4.15 26.97
N ILE A 41 3.29 -3.19 26.30
CA ILE A 41 3.24 -3.11 24.83
C ILE A 41 4.65 -3.08 24.24
N ASP A 42 5.51 -2.19 24.74
CA ASP A 42 6.88 -2.08 24.22
C ASP A 42 7.69 -3.35 24.46
N ARG A 43 7.54 -4.01 25.62
CA ARG A 43 8.18 -5.32 25.87
C ARG A 43 7.72 -6.40 24.88
N ILE A 44 6.41 -6.51 24.65
CA ILE A 44 5.83 -7.50 23.74
C ILE A 44 6.31 -7.26 22.31
N ILE A 45 6.25 -6.01 21.83
CA ILE A 45 6.68 -5.68 20.47
C ILE A 45 8.16 -5.95 20.27
N ASN A 46 9.01 -5.53 21.22
CA ASN A 46 10.45 -5.78 21.12
C ASN A 46 10.73 -7.29 21.08
N ARG A 47 9.96 -8.10 21.79
CA ARG A 47 10.08 -9.56 21.72
C ARG A 47 9.66 -10.12 20.35
N LEU A 48 8.55 -9.63 19.79
CA LEU A 48 8.09 -10.04 18.45
C LEU A 48 9.06 -9.63 17.34
N GLU A 49 9.72 -8.47 17.47
CA GLU A 49 10.78 -8.03 16.56
C GLU A 49 12.05 -8.90 16.69
N GLN A 50 12.46 -9.22 17.93
CA GLN A 50 13.61 -10.11 18.20
C GLN A 50 13.39 -11.52 17.66
N GLU A 51 12.17 -12.05 17.80
CA GLU A 51 11.77 -13.37 17.29
C GLU A 51 11.37 -13.35 15.81
N LYS A 52 11.54 -12.21 15.11
CA LYS A 52 11.25 -12.04 13.67
C LYS A 52 9.80 -12.31 13.26
N TYR A 53 8.86 -12.24 14.21
CA TYR A 53 7.43 -12.17 13.92
C TYR A 53 7.07 -10.83 13.27
N ILE A 54 7.66 -9.73 13.75
CA ILE A 54 7.55 -8.41 13.11
C ILE A 54 8.86 -8.15 12.35
N ASP A 55 8.75 -7.94 11.05
CA ASP A 55 9.87 -7.54 10.22
C ASP A 55 9.43 -6.41 9.26
N GLU A 56 10.02 -5.23 9.44
CA GLU A 56 9.60 -4.02 8.74
C GLU A 56 9.89 -4.09 7.23
N GLU A 57 10.98 -4.76 6.83
CA GLU A 57 11.29 -4.98 5.42
C GLU A 57 10.26 -5.92 4.79
N ARG A 58 10.01 -7.06 5.44
CA ARG A 58 9.03 -8.05 4.98
C ARG A 58 7.64 -7.44 4.84
N PHE A 59 7.25 -6.62 5.84
CA PHE A 59 6.02 -5.85 5.80
C PHE A 59 5.98 -4.86 4.63
N CYS A 60 7.02 -4.04 4.43
CA CYS A 60 7.03 -3.04 3.36
C CYS A 60 6.87 -3.69 1.99
N ARG A 61 7.64 -4.76 1.70
CA ARG A 61 7.57 -5.50 0.44
C ARG A 61 6.16 -6.04 0.20
N ALA A 62 5.60 -6.74 1.18
CA ALA A 62 4.25 -7.32 1.10
C ALA A 62 3.18 -6.24 0.93
N PHE A 63 3.25 -5.16 1.72
CA PHE A 63 2.29 -4.06 1.67
C PHE A 63 2.32 -3.33 0.32
N ILE A 64 3.51 -3.01 -0.19
CA ILE A 64 3.67 -2.37 -1.50
C ILE A 64 3.04 -3.25 -2.58
N HIS A 65 3.42 -4.53 -2.59
CA HIS A 65 2.95 -5.51 -3.56
C HIS A 65 1.44 -5.65 -3.59
N ASP A 66 0.84 -5.80 -2.43
CA ASP A 66 -0.61 -5.90 -2.29
C ASP A 66 -1.31 -4.63 -2.83
N LYS A 67 -0.77 -3.45 -2.51
CA LYS A 67 -1.40 -2.19 -2.86
C LYS A 67 -1.28 -1.82 -4.34
N TYR A 68 -0.15 -2.09 -4.99
CA TYR A 68 -0.05 -1.78 -6.42
C TYR A 68 -0.78 -2.82 -7.28
N ARG A 69 -0.72 -4.13 -6.95
CA ARG A 69 -1.37 -5.18 -7.74
C ARG A 69 -2.88 -5.27 -7.53
N PHE A 70 -3.33 -5.32 -6.27
CA PHE A 70 -4.74 -5.59 -5.97
C PHE A 70 -5.53 -4.30 -5.72
N ALA A 71 -4.98 -3.38 -4.92
CA ALA A 71 -5.67 -2.10 -4.66
C ALA A 71 -5.50 -1.08 -5.80
N LYS A 72 -4.57 -1.33 -6.73
CA LYS A 72 -4.25 -0.47 -7.88
C LYS A 72 -3.91 0.96 -7.45
N TRP A 73 -3.05 1.06 -6.43
CA TRP A 73 -2.52 2.33 -5.95
C TRP A 73 -1.20 2.66 -6.63
N GLY A 74 -0.96 3.93 -6.88
CA GLY A 74 0.34 4.40 -7.34
C GLY A 74 1.32 4.65 -6.19
N LYS A 75 2.61 4.77 -6.53
CA LYS A 75 3.74 4.88 -5.60
C LYS A 75 3.54 5.98 -4.55
N ILE A 76 2.95 7.13 -4.91
CA ILE A 76 2.71 8.25 -3.98
C ILE A 76 1.76 7.82 -2.85
N LYS A 77 0.63 7.20 -3.20
CA LYS A 77 -0.39 6.80 -2.22
C LYS A 77 0.09 5.66 -1.33
N ILE A 78 0.85 4.73 -1.90
CA ILE A 78 1.50 3.66 -1.13
C ILE A 78 2.48 4.25 -0.11
N GLY A 79 3.34 5.17 -0.54
CA GLY A 79 4.28 5.86 0.36
C GLY A 79 3.58 6.63 1.48
N GLN A 80 2.51 7.38 1.17
CA GLN A 80 1.70 8.07 2.18
C GLN A 80 1.09 7.11 3.20
N ALA A 81 0.57 5.95 2.75
CA ALA A 81 0.01 4.95 3.65
C ALA A 81 1.06 4.32 4.58
N LEU A 82 2.28 4.10 4.08
CA LEU A 82 3.41 3.61 4.89
C LEU A 82 3.85 4.66 5.93
N GLN A 83 3.86 5.95 5.56
CA GLN A 83 4.13 7.04 6.50
C GLN A 83 3.09 7.13 7.61
N LEU A 84 1.80 6.95 7.30
CA LEU A 84 0.72 6.90 8.30
C LEU A 84 0.91 5.73 9.27
N LYS A 85 1.48 4.62 8.79
CA LYS A 85 1.90 3.46 9.60
C LYS A 85 3.21 3.69 10.37
N LYS A 86 3.71 4.93 10.40
CA LYS A 86 4.94 5.35 11.10
C LYS A 86 6.22 4.75 10.53
N ILE A 87 6.21 4.27 9.29
CA ILE A 87 7.41 3.77 8.61
C ILE A 87 8.08 4.94 7.89
N PRO A 88 9.35 5.28 8.22
CA PRO A 88 10.05 6.39 7.59
C PRO A 88 10.28 6.16 6.10
N GLN A 89 10.26 7.24 5.31
CA GLN A 89 10.50 7.17 3.86
C GLN A 89 11.84 6.53 3.50
N ARG A 90 12.90 6.78 4.27
CA ARG A 90 14.21 6.14 4.08
C ARG A 90 14.15 4.60 4.10
N VAL A 91 13.16 4.01 4.76
CA VAL A 91 12.99 2.56 4.85
C VAL A 91 12.25 2.02 3.63
N PHE A 92 11.15 2.66 3.22
CA PHE A 92 10.32 2.10 2.15
C PHE A 92 10.69 2.55 0.73
N SER A 93 11.42 3.65 0.57
CA SER A 93 11.82 4.16 -0.75
C SER A 93 12.56 3.13 -1.60
N PRO A 94 13.52 2.34 -1.07
CA PRO A 94 14.17 1.29 -1.86
C PRO A 94 13.17 0.29 -2.44
N TYR A 95 12.21 -0.18 -1.63
CA TYR A 95 11.22 -1.17 -2.05
C TYR A 95 10.20 -0.61 -3.06
N LEU A 96 9.91 0.70 -3.03
CA LEU A 96 9.10 1.35 -4.07
C LEU A 96 9.83 1.42 -5.42
N ASN A 97 11.16 1.45 -5.41
CA ASN A 97 11.99 1.49 -6.61
C ASN A 97 12.23 0.10 -7.21
N GLU A 98 12.04 -0.96 -6.43
CA GLU A 98 12.09 -2.35 -6.89
C GLU A 98 10.81 -2.81 -7.60
N ILE A 99 9.75 -1.98 -7.61
CA ILE A 99 8.53 -2.27 -8.36
C ILE A 99 8.88 -2.35 -9.85
N ASP A 100 8.53 -3.48 -10.47
CA ASP A 100 8.63 -3.69 -11.90
C ASP A 100 7.84 -2.60 -12.67
N GLU A 101 8.55 -1.82 -13.47
CA GLU A 101 7.99 -0.66 -14.15
C GLU A 101 6.97 -1.06 -15.23
N ASP A 102 7.25 -2.13 -15.99
CA ASP A 102 6.38 -2.63 -17.04
C ASP A 102 5.05 -3.16 -16.48
N GLU A 103 5.13 -3.94 -15.39
CA GLU A 103 3.95 -4.42 -14.66
C GLU A 103 3.14 -3.24 -14.10
N TYR A 104 3.81 -2.27 -13.48
CA TYR A 104 3.18 -1.11 -12.88
C TYR A 104 2.44 -0.24 -13.92
N LEU A 105 3.07 0.00 -15.08
CA LEU A 105 2.47 0.72 -16.19
C LEU A 105 1.31 -0.08 -16.81
N THR A 106 1.44 -1.40 -16.93
CA THR A 106 0.36 -2.28 -17.42
C THR A 106 -0.88 -2.20 -16.51
N ILE A 107 -0.68 -2.22 -15.19
CA ILE A 107 -1.77 -2.06 -14.22
C ILE A 107 -2.46 -0.69 -14.37
N LEU A 108 -1.67 0.38 -14.50
CA LEU A 108 -2.19 1.72 -14.70
C LEU A 108 -2.98 1.83 -16.01
N ASN A 109 -2.44 1.31 -17.11
CA ASN A 109 -3.10 1.31 -18.42
C ASN A 109 -4.46 0.58 -18.37
N ASN A 110 -4.48 -0.64 -17.83
CA ASN A 110 -5.72 -1.41 -17.66
C ASN A 110 -6.75 -0.68 -16.78
N LEU A 111 -6.27 -0.01 -15.73
CA LEU A 111 -7.11 0.78 -14.83
C LEU A 111 -7.73 1.98 -15.57
N LEU A 112 -6.94 2.69 -16.39
CA LEU A 112 -7.41 3.81 -17.21
C LEU A 112 -8.38 3.37 -18.29
N MET A 113 -8.10 2.29 -19.03
CA MET A 113 -8.99 1.74 -20.06
C MET A 113 -10.34 1.32 -19.47
N THR A 114 -10.33 0.67 -18.31
CA THR A 114 -11.57 0.33 -17.60
C THR A 114 -12.33 1.60 -17.20
N LYS A 115 -11.62 2.62 -16.70
CA LYS A 115 -12.24 3.89 -16.30
C LYS A 115 -12.83 4.63 -17.50
N ARG A 116 -12.13 4.66 -18.64
CA ARG A 116 -12.53 5.30 -19.91
C ARG A 116 -13.92 4.81 -20.34
N LYS A 117 -14.16 3.49 -20.31
CA LYS A 117 -15.46 2.88 -20.64
C LYS A 117 -16.62 3.31 -19.73
N SER A 118 -16.33 3.78 -18.52
CA SER A 118 -17.35 4.19 -17.52
C SER A 118 -17.55 5.70 -17.40
N VAL A 119 -16.69 6.49 -18.06
CA VAL A 119 -16.70 7.96 -17.92
C VAL A 119 -17.41 8.56 -19.12
N HIS A 120 -18.44 9.34 -18.84
CA HIS A 120 -19.05 10.21 -19.85
C HIS A 120 -18.25 11.52 -19.95
N ALA A 121 -17.97 11.96 -21.18
CA ALA A 121 -17.29 13.21 -21.48
C ALA A 121 -17.83 13.79 -22.79
N GLU A 122 -17.86 15.10 -22.90
CA GLU A 122 -18.33 15.82 -24.08
C GLU A 122 -17.29 15.83 -25.20
N ASN A 123 -16.00 15.76 -24.83
CA ASN A 123 -14.88 15.72 -25.77
C ASN A 123 -13.65 15.01 -25.15
N GLU A 124 -12.65 14.73 -26.00
CA GLU A 124 -11.44 14.00 -25.62
C GLU A 124 -10.60 14.72 -24.54
N PHE A 125 -10.57 16.05 -24.57
CA PHE A 125 -9.84 16.84 -23.57
C PHE A 125 -10.48 16.70 -22.19
N GLU A 126 -11.81 16.73 -22.11
CA GLU A 126 -12.54 16.52 -20.87
C GLU A 126 -12.37 15.08 -20.36
N LEU A 127 -12.41 14.10 -21.26
CA LEU A 127 -12.16 12.68 -20.94
C LEU A 127 -10.77 12.49 -20.33
N THR A 128 -9.74 12.99 -21.01
CA THR A 128 -8.34 12.97 -20.57
C THR A 128 -8.20 13.59 -19.18
N ASN A 129 -8.77 14.77 -18.96
CA ASN A 129 -8.73 15.42 -17.64
C ASN A 129 -9.40 14.60 -16.53
N LYS A 130 -10.52 13.94 -16.82
CA LYS A 130 -11.20 13.05 -15.87
C LYS A 130 -10.34 11.82 -15.55
N LEU A 131 -9.69 11.23 -16.55
CA LEU A 131 -8.78 10.09 -16.40
C LEU A 131 -7.54 10.46 -15.57
N VAL A 132 -6.91 11.60 -15.88
CA VAL A 132 -5.75 12.12 -15.13
C VAL A 132 -6.11 12.36 -13.67
N ARG A 133 -7.21 13.08 -13.39
CA ARG A 133 -7.68 13.32 -12.01
C ARG A 133 -7.94 12.01 -11.25
N PHE A 134 -8.53 11.04 -11.94
CA PHE A 134 -8.78 9.73 -11.36
C PHE A 134 -7.48 9.01 -10.98
N ALA A 135 -6.50 8.93 -11.89
CA ALA A 135 -5.22 8.29 -11.61
C ALA A 135 -4.40 9.02 -10.53
N LEU A 136 -4.40 10.36 -10.54
CA LEU A 136 -3.78 11.16 -9.46
C LEU A 136 -4.41 10.85 -8.10
N SER A 137 -5.74 10.73 -8.01
CA SER A 137 -6.42 10.35 -6.75
C SER A 137 -6.07 8.94 -6.26
N ARG A 138 -5.57 8.08 -7.15
CA ARG A 138 -5.04 6.76 -6.84
C ARG A 138 -3.54 6.77 -6.53
N GLY A 139 -2.87 7.91 -6.68
CA GLY A 139 -1.48 8.14 -6.31
C GLY A 139 -0.45 7.81 -7.39
N PHE A 140 -0.87 7.73 -8.65
CA PHE A 140 0.06 7.57 -9.77
C PHE A 140 0.74 8.91 -10.09
N GLU A 141 2.01 8.85 -10.52
CA GLU A 141 2.75 10.05 -10.89
C GLU A 141 2.30 10.56 -12.26
N MET A 142 2.37 11.88 -12.47
CA MET A 142 1.94 12.49 -13.74
C MET A 142 2.71 11.95 -14.96
N LYS A 143 3.99 11.58 -14.80
CA LYS A 143 4.82 11.00 -15.87
C LYS A 143 4.24 9.65 -16.37
N ASP A 144 3.83 8.77 -15.45
CA ASP A 144 3.30 7.44 -15.75
C ASP A 144 1.92 7.54 -16.41
N ILE A 145 1.10 8.48 -15.90
CA ILE A 145 -0.23 8.75 -16.42
C ILE A 145 -0.15 9.24 -17.87
N ARG A 146 0.73 10.21 -18.15
CA ARG A 146 0.91 10.74 -19.51
C ARG A 146 1.41 9.66 -20.47
N HIS A 147 2.37 8.85 -20.03
CA HIS A 147 2.88 7.74 -20.82
C HIS A 147 1.76 6.78 -21.25
N CYS A 148 0.88 6.38 -20.33
CA CYS A 148 -0.23 5.47 -20.65
C CYS A 148 -1.28 6.10 -21.58
N ILE A 149 -1.57 7.40 -21.42
CA ILE A 149 -2.55 8.10 -22.26
C ILE A 149 -2.04 8.23 -23.69
N THR A 150 -0.78 8.65 -23.88
CA THR A 150 -0.18 8.78 -25.22
C THR A 150 -0.14 7.44 -25.97
N LEU A 151 0.21 6.35 -25.29
CA LEU A 151 0.17 5.00 -25.88
C LEU A 151 -1.26 4.56 -26.26
N SER A 152 -2.27 4.97 -25.49
CA SER A 152 -3.66 4.64 -25.82
C SER A 152 -4.11 5.35 -27.09
N ASP A 153 -3.75 6.63 -27.24
CA ASP A 153 -4.11 7.43 -28.41
C ASP A 153 -3.41 6.94 -29.70
N GLU A 154 -2.17 6.43 -29.60
CA GLU A 154 -1.48 5.81 -30.74
C GLU A 154 -2.14 4.50 -31.19
N ASN A 155 -2.58 3.66 -30.24
CA ASN A 155 -3.26 2.41 -30.55
C ASN A 155 -4.66 2.64 -31.14
N ASP A 156 -5.42 3.62 -30.61
CA ASP A 156 -6.74 4.00 -31.13
C ASP A 156 -6.67 4.57 -32.57
N ASN A 157 -5.51 5.10 -33.00
CA ASN A 157 -5.29 5.62 -34.36
C ASN A 157 -4.84 4.55 -35.38
N LEU A 158 -4.53 3.33 -34.92
CA LEU A 158 -4.06 2.21 -35.74
C LEU A 158 -5.13 1.13 -35.98
N GLU A 159 -6.27 1.20 -35.28
CA GLU A 159 -7.48 0.38 -35.49
C GLU A 159 -8.52 1.08 -36.38
#